data_AF-A0A418PYG1-F1
#
_entry.id   AF-A0A418PYG1-F1
#
_cell.length_a   1.000
_cell.length_b   1.000
_cell.length_c   1.000
_cell.angle_alpha   90.00
_cell.angle_beta   90.00
_cell.angle_gamma   90.00
#
_symmetry.space_group_name_H-M   'P 1'
#
loop_
_entity.id
_entity.type
_entity.pdbx_description
1 polymer ?
#
loop_
_entity_poly.entity_id
_entity_poly.type
_entity_poly.pdbx_seq_one_letter_code
_entity_poly.pdbx_strand_id
1 'polypeptide(L)'
;MVGKSYYWPAGIAVSLCVCAPTATAKDFGNWGPPVNVKTLPGSSPEISTEFTEGCPIQSPYDDALYIASNRPGGLGGLDIWVARRNGEGWGTPENAGAPINSSADDFCPTPARGNRLFFVSKRTEPNGDIYVSKNGKVTSVGPNINSAAQEWSPSFFETDGGSEVLYFSSTRNGGQDIFYSVNGGPAQLATGGVNSSANDARPNVRRDGLEMVWDSDRYTTLGGPDIFVSTRASVDDPWGPAVHLDAPINSSAVESRASLSWDGTELLFGSTRPGGEGGSDVYLSRRSKITGK
;
A
#
# COMPACT_ATOMS: atom_id res chain seq x y z
N MET A 1 -40.30 -7.88 -64.48
CA MET A 1 -40.23 -7.15 -63.19
C MET A 1 -38.93 -7.54 -62.53
N VAL A 2 -37.93 -6.66 -62.61
CA VAL A 2 -36.53 -6.92 -62.22
C VAL A 2 -36.31 -6.33 -60.83
N GLY A 3 -35.84 -7.14 -59.89
CA GLY A 3 -35.54 -6.74 -58.51
C GLY A 3 -34.31 -5.84 -58.44
N LYS A 4 -34.37 -4.81 -57.59
CA LYS A 4 -33.21 -3.96 -57.25
C LYS A 4 -32.63 -4.40 -55.92
N SER A 5 -31.40 -4.90 -55.96
CA SER A 5 -30.55 -5.12 -54.79
C SER A 5 -29.90 -3.80 -54.37
N TYR A 6 -29.97 -3.45 -53.08
CA TYR A 6 -29.26 -2.31 -52.52
C TYR A 6 -27.97 -2.80 -51.83
N TYR A 7 -26.83 -2.28 -52.29
CA TYR A 7 -25.53 -2.41 -51.64
C TYR A 7 -25.36 -1.31 -50.59
N TRP A 8 -24.93 -1.67 -49.39
CA TRP A 8 -24.40 -0.75 -48.38
C TRP A 8 -22.86 -0.75 -48.45
N PRO A 9 -22.16 0.39 -48.48
CA PRO A 9 -20.71 0.39 -48.36
C PRO A 9 -20.32 0.22 -46.88
N ALA A 10 -19.37 -0.68 -46.64
CA ALA A 10 -18.73 -0.88 -45.34
C ALA A 10 -17.93 0.38 -44.96
N GLY A 11 -18.27 1.00 -43.82
CA GLY A 11 -17.48 2.05 -43.21
C GLY A 11 -16.25 1.45 -42.54
N ILE A 12 -15.06 1.85 -42.98
CA ILE A 12 -13.79 1.55 -42.31
C ILE A 12 -13.76 2.38 -41.01
N ALA A 13 -13.89 1.71 -39.87
CA ALA A 13 -13.63 2.33 -38.58
C ALA A 13 -12.12 2.43 -38.38
N VAL A 14 -11.55 3.62 -38.60
CA VAL A 14 -10.20 3.94 -38.17
C VAL A 14 -10.24 4.09 -36.65
N SER A 15 -9.86 3.03 -35.94
CA SER A 15 -9.66 3.09 -34.50
C SER A 15 -8.40 3.92 -34.24
N LEU A 16 -8.59 5.19 -33.91
CA LEU A 16 -7.54 6.05 -33.37
C LEU A 16 -7.16 5.48 -32.00
N CYS A 17 -6.05 4.74 -31.95
CA CYS A 17 -5.39 4.39 -30.71
C CYS A 17 -4.80 5.69 -30.15
N VAL A 18 -5.58 6.37 -29.30
CA VAL A 18 -5.07 7.47 -28.51
C VAL A 18 -4.20 6.84 -27.44
N CYS A 19 -2.87 6.92 -27.59
CA CYS A 19 -1.98 6.68 -26.47
C CYS A 19 -2.37 7.67 -25.37
N ALA A 20 -3.08 7.18 -24.35
CA ALA A 20 -3.25 7.93 -23.13
C ALA A 20 -1.84 8.25 -22.61
N PRO A 21 -1.54 9.51 -22.25
CA PRO A 21 -0.25 9.83 -21.66
C PRO A 21 -0.07 8.93 -20.45
N THR A 22 1.07 8.26 -20.37
CA THR A 22 1.50 7.52 -19.18
C THR A 22 1.37 8.48 -18.01
N ALA A 23 0.45 8.19 -17.09
CA ALA A 23 0.22 9.02 -15.93
C ALA A 23 1.35 8.73 -14.94
N THR A 24 2.56 9.20 -15.26
CA THR A 24 3.59 9.46 -14.25
C THR A 24 2.99 10.46 -13.27
N ALA A 25 3.31 10.35 -11.98
CA ALA A 25 2.96 11.39 -11.02
C ALA A 25 3.60 12.69 -11.53
N LYS A 26 2.80 13.56 -12.18
CA LYS A 26 3.27 14.67 -13.04
C LYS A 26 4.24 15.61 -12.33
N ASP A 27 4.20 15.59 -11.00
CA ASP A 27 4.90 16.52 -10.12
C ASP A 27 6.14 15.90 -9.45
N PHE A 28 6.57 14.70 -9.85
CA PHE A 28 7.67 13.97 -9.22
C PHE A 28 8.67 13.41 -10.23
N GLY A 29 9.95 13.47 -9.86
CA GLY A 29 11.04 12.85 -10.60
C GLY A 29 11.09 11.34 -10.39
N ASN A 30 12.11 10.70 -10.98
CA ASN A 30 12.33 9.27 -10.85
C ASN A 30 12.70 8.90 -9.41
N TRP A 31 12.32 7.68 -9.01
CA TRP A 31 12.80 7.07 -7.78
C TRP A 31 14.31 6.81 -7.84
N GLY A 32 15.02 7.19 -6.78
CA GLY A 32 16.44 6.91 -6.60
C GLY A 32 16.71 5.47 -6.18
N PRO A 33 17.99 5.07 -6.10
CA PRO A 33 18.37 3.75 -5.62
C PRO A 33 17.89 3.55 -4.18
N PRO A 34 17.21 2.44 -3.87
CA PRO A 34 16.75 2.15 -2.53
C PRO A 34 17.90 1.79 -1.60
N VAL A 35 17.81 2.23 -0.35
CA VAL A 35 18.76 1.92 0.72
C VAL A 35 18.06 1.16 1.84
N ASN A 36 18.74 0.21 2.48
CA ASN A 36 18.17 -0.44 3.67
C ASN A 36 18.06 0.62 4.78
N VAL A 37 16.89 0.75 5.39
CA VAL A 37 16.63 1.81 6.39
C VAL A 37 17.61 1.75 7.57
N LYS A 38 18.13 0.59 7.93
CA LYS A 38 19.13 0.45 9.01
C LYS A 38 20.44 1.17 8.72
N THR A 39 20.76 1.45 7.46
CA THR A 39 22.01 2.12 7.08
C THR A 39 21.91 3.64 7.09
N LEU A 40 20.73 4.21 7.37
CA LEU A 40 20.56 5.65 7.47
C LEU A 40 21.25 6.20 8.74
N PRO A 41 21.86 7.39 8.69
CA PRO A 41 22.43 8.03 9.88
C PRO A 41 21.41 8.17 11.01
N GLY A 42 21.70 7.58 12.16
CA GLY A 42 20.82 7.57 13.34
C GLY A 42 19.85 6.39 13.41
N SER A 43 19.83 5.51 12.41
CA SER A 43 19.06 4.27 12.50
C SER A 43 19.64 3.31 13.54
N SER A 44 18.76 2.75 14.37
CA SER A 44 19.05 1.62 15.23
C SER A 44 19.26 0.37 14.37
N PRO A 45 20.23 -0.50 14.71
CA PRO A 45 20.38 -1.80 14.04
C PRO A 45 19.12 -2.66 14.20
N GLU A 46 18.34 -2.44 15.25
CA GLU A 46 17.08 -3.17 15.50
C GLU A 46 15.97 -2.83 14.49
N ILE A 47 16.14 -1.87 13.59
CA ILE A 47 15.13 -1.56 12.58
C ILE A 47 14.93 -2.71 11.58
N SER A 48 16.00 -3.43 11.23
CA SER A 48 16.00 -4.55 10.30
C SER A 48 16.92 -5.61 10.88
N THR A 49 16.39 -6.81 11.08
CA THR A 49 16.99 -7.90 11.85
C THR A 49 16.87 -9.21 11.06
N GLU A 50 17.32 -10.34 11.62
CA GLU A 50 17.08 -11.65 10.99
C GLU A 50 15.61 -12.09 10.96
N PHE A 51 14.75 -11.40 11.71
CA PHE A 51 13.32 -11.65 11.75
C PHE A 51 12.62 -11.07 10.52
N THR A 52 11.32 -11.35 10.39
CA THR A 52 10.55 -10.74 9.30
C THR A 52 10.23 -9.30 9.68
N GLU A 53 10.62 -8.34 8.84
CA GLU A 53 10.11 -6.98 8.89
C GLU A 53 9.22 -6.68 7.68
N GLY A 54 8.09 -6.01 7.92
CA GLY A 54 7.19 -5.63 6.84
C GLY A 54 6.18 -4.58 7.24
N CYS A 55 5.36 -4.21 6.25
CA CYS A 55 4.37 -3.15 6.36
C CYS A 55 4.92 -1.83 6.96
N PRO A 56 6.07 -1.33 6.47
CA PRO A 56 6.62 -0.08 6.97
C PRO A 56 5.66 1.06 6.64
N ILE A 57 5.36 1.93 7.59
CA ILE A 57 4.65 3.18 7.32
C ILE A 57 5.13 4.29 8.23
N GLN A 58 5.41 5.44 7.65
CA GLN A 58 5.70 6.64 8.42
C GLN A 58 4.39 7.25 8.91
N SER A 59 4.32 7.44 10.21
CA SER A 59 3.31 8.26 10.81
C SER A 59 3.67 9.74 10.66
N PRO A 60 2.78 10.49 10.04
CA PRO A 60 2.93 11.91 9.82
C PRO A 60 2.46 12.77 11.01
N TYR A 61 1.86 12.12 12.01
CA TYR A 61 1.20 12.79 13.13
C TYR A 61 2.11 12.88 14.35
N ASP A 62 3.07 11.97 14.47
CA ASP A 62 3.90 11.80 15.66
C ASP A 62 5.35 11.38 15.35
N ASP A 63 5.80 11.62 14.11
CA ASP A 63 7.19 11.42 13.66
C ASP A 63 7.77 10.04 14.01
N ALA A 64 6.99 9.00 13.66
CA ALA A 64 7.28 7.62 14.00
C ALA A 64 7.22 6.72 12.76
N LEU A 65 8.07 5.70 12.71
CA LEU A 65 7.98 4.60 11.77
C LEU A 65 7.30 3.42 12.46
N TYR A 66 6.23 2.93 11.87
CA TYR A 66 5.57 1.70 12.29
C TYR A 66 6.03 0.57 11.37
N ILE A 67 6.32 -0.60 11.96
CA ILE A 67 6.65 -1.84 11.25
C ILE A 67 5.90 -3.01 11.89
N ALA A 68 5.65 -4.07 11.13
CA ALA A 68 5.24 -5.36 11.66
C ALA A 68 6.46 -6.29 11.71
N SER A 69 6.68 -6.96 12.85
CA SER A 69 7.79 -7.91 13.00
C SER A 69 7.49 -9.02 13.99
N ASN A 70 8.05 -10.22 13.74
CA ASN A 70 7.98 -11.39 14.62
C ASN A 70 9.23 -11.56 15.49
N ARG A 71 9.97 -10.46 15.71
CA ARG A 71 11.11 -10.43 16.63
C ARG A 71 10.72 -10.79 18.07
N PRO A 72 11.64 -11.32 18.88
CA PRO A 72 11.42 -11.57 20.30
C PRO A 72 11.01 -10.31 21.09
N GLY A 73 10.23 -10.50 22.15
CA GLY A 73 9.68 -9.41 22.97
C GLY A 73 8.27 -8.97 22.56
N GLY A 74 7.68 -9.66 21.58
CA GLY A 74 6.27 -9.55 21.20
C GLY A 74 5.28 -10.25 22.13
N LEU A 75 3.99 -10.05 21.88
CA LEU A 75 2.85 -10.70 22.51
C LEU A 75 2.32 -11.90 21.71
N GLY A 76 2.54 -11.91 20.39
CA GLY A 76 1.98 -12.89 19.47
C GLY A 76 2.94 -13.32 18.37
N GLY A 77 2.41 -13.49 17.15
CA GLY A 77 3.19 -13.85 15.96
C GLY A 77 3.89 -12.63 15.37
N LEU A 78 3.32 -12.06 14.32
CA LEU A 78 3.68 -10.68 13.93
C LEU A 78 3.07 -9.70 14.93
N ASP A 79 3.85 -8.72 15.35
CA ASP A 79 3.40 -7.61 16.18
C ASP A 79 3.73 -6.26 15.54
N ILE A 80 3.00 -5.22 15.92
CA ILE A 80 3.30 -3.84 15.55
C ILE A 80 4.37 -3.27 16.49
N TRP A 81 5.41 -2.70 15.89
CA TRP A 81 6.52 -2.03 16.56
C TRP A 81 6.64 -0.59 16.06
N VAL A 82 7.06 0.32 16.94
CA VAL A 82 7.10 1.77 16.68
C VAL A 82 8.50 2.29 16.98
N ALA A 83 9.13 2.91 15.99
CA ALA A 83 10.43 3.58 16.14
C ALA A 83 10.27 5.09 15.97
N ARG A 84 10.86 5.88 16.87
CA ARG A 84 10.87 7.35 16.76
C ARG A 84 11.96 7.81 15.80
N ARG A 85 11.74 8.92 15.09
CA ARG A 85 12.76 9.55 14.25
C ARG A 85 14.02 9.84 15.06
N ASN A 86 15.18 9.52 14.48
CA ASN A 86 16.49 9.82 15.05
C ASN A 86 17.46 10.27 13.95
N GLY A 87 17.63 11.58 13.80
CA GLY A 87 18.39 12.14 12.68
C GLY A 87 17.71 11.86 11.34
N GLU A 88 18.46 11.25 10.42
CA GLU A 88 17.93 10.82 9.11
C GLU A 88 17.25 9.44 9.18
N GLY A 89 17.54 8.66 10.22
CA GLY A 89 17.05 7.32 10.47
C GLY A 89 16.00 7.23 11.58
N TRP A 90 15.97 6.08 12.25
CA TRP A 90 14.95 5.70 13.23
C TRP A 90 15.56 5.02 14.46
N GLY A 91 15.15 5.41 15.65
CA GLY A 91 15.58 4.79 16.90
C GLY A 91 15.16 3.33 17.04
N THR A 92 15.45 2.73 18.20
CA THR A 92 15.08 1.34 18.48
C THR A 92 13.55 1.17 18.47
N PRO A 93 13.01 0.21 17.70
CA PRO A 93 11.57 -0.07 17.72
C PRO A 93 11.11 -0.60 19.08
N GLU A 94 10.02 -0.03 19.59
CA GLU A 94 9.33 -0.48 20.80
C GLU A 94 8.03 -1.20 20.42
N ASN A 95 7.71 -2.31 21.10
CA ASN A 95 6.46 -3.04 20.85
C ASN A 95 5.26 -2.15 21.21
N ALA A 96 4.25 -2.06 20.34
CA ALA A 96 3.08 -1.22 20.58
C ALA A 96 2.22 -1.67 21.78
N GLY A 97 2.42 -2.90 22.25
CA GLY A 97 1.76 -3.46 23.43
C GLY A 97 0.26 -3.68 23.26
N ALA A 98 -0.36 -4.26 24.29
CA ALA A 98 -1.81 -4.42 24.33
C ALA A 98 -2.51 -3.05 24.57
N PRO A 99 -3.71 -2.83 24.00
CA PRO A 99 -4.53 -3.76 23.22
C PRO A 99 -4.27 -3.72 21.71
N ILE A 100 -3.28 -2.95 21.23
CA ILE A 100 -2.93 -2.87 19.81
C ILE A 100 -2.44 -4.23 19.35
N ASN A 101 -1.42 -4.77 20.00
CA ASN A 101 -0.97 -6.14 19.81
C ASN A 101 -1.80 -7.11 20.66
N SER A 102 -1.99 -8.31 20.14
CA SER A 102 -2.74 -9.41 20.73
C SER A 102 -1.83 -10.65 20.87
N SER A 103 -2.39 -11.79 21.27
CA SER A 103 -1.66 -13.06 21.26
C SER A 103 -1.59 -13.74 19.89
N ALA A 104 -2.09 -13.08 18.84
CA ALA A 104 -2.14 -13.57 17.45
C ALA A 104 -1.22 -12.72 16.54
N ASP A 105 -1.44 -12.75 15.23
CA ASP A 105 -0.77 -11.81 14.32
C ASP A 105 -1.51 -10.46 14.31
N ASP A 106 -0.76 -9.37 14.50
CA ASP A 106 -1.16 -7.99 14.36
C ASP A 106 -0.17 -7.26 13.45
N PHE A 107 -0.63 -6.77 12.30
CA PHE A 107 0.28 -6.30 11.24
C PHE A 107 -0.36 -5.27 10.31
N CYS A 108 0.47 -4.70 9.44
CA CYS A 108 0.08 -3.67 8.49
C CYS A 108 -0.65 -2.48 9.12
N PRO A 109 0.03 -1.79 10.05
CA PRO A 109 -0.50 -0.58 10.67
C PRO A 109 -0.67 0.54 9.64
N THR A 110 -1.67 1.39 9.87
CA THR A 110 -1.90 2.65 9.17
C THR A 110 -2.33 3.72 10.16
N PRO A 111 -1.44 4.66 10.50
CA PRO A 111 -1.76 5.82 11.31
C PRO A 111 -2.82 6.69 10.64
N ALA A 112 -3.77 7.18 11.44
CA ALA A 112 -4.83 8.06 10.99
C ALA A 112 -5.06 9.21 11.98
N ARG A 113 -5.63 10.31 11.50
CA ARG A 113 -5.97 11.49 12.31
C ARG A 113 -6.82 11.11 13.52
N GLY A 114 -6.66 11.87 14.60
CA GLY A 114 -7.46 11.72 15.82
C GLY A 114 -7.04 10.54 16.69
N ASN A 115 -5.72 10.30 16.79
CA ASN A 115 -5.12 9.21 17.58
C ASN A 115 -5.71 7.84 17.20
N ARG A 116 -5.72 7.59 15.89
CA ARG A 116 -6.22 6.33 15.30
C ARG A 116 -5.09 5.55 14.67
N LEU A 117 -5.21 4.23 14.78
CA LEU A 117 -4.36 3.27 14.08
C LEU A 117 -5.26 2.19 13.50
N PHE A 118 -5.36 2.11 12.18
CA PHE A 118 -5.94 0.96 11.50
C PHE A 118 -4.89 -0.12 11.36
N PHE A 119 -5.25 -1.38 11.46
CA PHE A 119 -4.33 -2.50 11.30
C PHE A 119 -5.09 -3.80 11.08
N VAL A 120 -4.39 -4.83 10.62
CA VAL A 120 -4.94 -6.19 10.49
C VAL A 120 -4.65 -6.95 11.77
N SER A 121 -5.64 -7.71 12.25
CA SER A 121 -5.47 -8.58 13.41
C SER A 121 -6.15 -9.93 13.20
N LYS A 122 -5.48 -11.00 13.63
CA LYS A 122 -6.04 -12.36 13.71
C LYS A 122 -6.59 -12.69 15.11
N ARG A 123 -6.89 -11.68 15.93
CA ARG A 123 -7.33 -11.86 17.33
C ARG A 123 -8.63 -12.63 17.51
N THR A 124 -9.52 -12.65 16.51
CA THR A 124 -10.78 -13.41 16.57
C THR A 124 -10.90 -14.47 15.48
N GLU A 125 -10.25 -14.28 14.34
CA GLU A 125 -10.39 -15.15 13.17
C GLU A 125 -9.02 -15.45 12.55
N PRO A 126 -8.78 -16.66 12.02
CA PRO A 126 -7.48 -17.05 11.46
C PRO A 126 -7.11 -16.30 10.17
N ASN A 127 -8.10 -15.71 9.48
CA ASN A 127 -7.96 -15.09 8.17
C ASN A 127 -7.46 -13.63 8.21
N GLY A 128 -7.60 -12.95 9.36
CA GLY A 128 -7.18 -11.56 9.57
C GLY A 128 -8.24 -10.56 9.12
N ASP A 129 -8.66 -9.74 10.08
CA ASP A 129 -9.69 -8.71 9.95
C ASP A 129 -9.08 -7.32 10.17
N ILE A 130 -9.72 -6.26 9.65
CA ILE A 130 -9.28 -4.89 9.95
C ILE A 130 -9.85 -4.44 11.30
N TYR A 131 -8.99 -3.86 12.12
CA TYR A 131 -9.31 -3.23 13.39
C TYR A 131 -8.85 -1.78 13.38
N VAL A 132 -9.45 -0.99 14.26
CA VAL A 132 -9.02 0.37 14.56
C VAL A 132 -8.79 0.51 16.06
N SER A 133 -7.60 0.98 16.43
CA SER A 133 -7.37 1.59 17.75
C SER A 133 -7.78 3.05 17.67
N LYS A 134 -8.59 3.52 18.62
CA LYS A 134 -8.92 4.94 18.80
C LYS A 134 -8.84 5.27 20.28
N ASN A 135 -7.94 6.19 20.64
CA ASN A 135 -7.71 6.57 22.04
C ASN A 135 -7.43 5.36 22.95
N GLY A 136 -6.59 4.42 22.48
CA GLY A 136 -6.20 3.22 23.22
C GLY A 136 -7.25 2.11 23.27
N LYS A 137 -8.43 2.29 22.66
CA LYS A 137 -9.45 1.24 22.54
C LYS A 137 -9.42 0.63 21.15
N VAL A 138 -9.30 -0.69 21.07
CA VAL A 138 -9.38 -1.43 19.81
C VAL A 138 -10.79 -1.96 19.56
N THR A 139 -11.29 -1.76 18.34
CA THR A 139 -12.58 -2.26 17.85
C THR A 139 -12.45 -2.75 16.40
N SER A 140 -13.22 -3.77 16.00
CA SER A 140 -13.37 -4.12 14.59
C SER A 140 -13.98 -2.94 13.82
N VAL A 141 -13.60 -2.79 12.55
CA VAL A 141 -14.22 -1.79 11.65
C VAL A 141 -15.62 -2.17 11.18
N GLY A 142 -16.07 -3.40 11.50
CA GLY A 142 -17.43 -3.88 11.27
C GLY A 142 -17.67 -4.50 9.89
N PRO A 143 -18.86 -5.09 9.68
CA PRO A 143 -19.16 -5.96 8.54
C PRO A 143 -19.37 -5.23 7.21
N ASN A 144 -19.38 -3.90 7.22
CA ASN A 144 -19.38 -3.11 5.99
C ASN A 144 -18.03 -3.22 5.28
N ILE A 145 -16.94 -3.34 6.05
CA ILE A 145 -15.57 -3.43 5.56
C ILE A 145 -15.07 -4.86 5.69
N ASN A 146 -15.11 -5.44 6.88
CA ASN A 146 -14.71 -6.83 7.09
C ASN A 146 -15.73 -7.80 6.51
N SER A 147 -15.27 -8.98 6.09
CA SER A 147 -16.11 -10.03 5.55
C SER A 147 -15.71 -11.40 6.12
N ALA A 148 -16.26 -12.50 5.60
CA ALA A 148 -15.77 -13.84 5.93
C ALA A 148 -14.43 -14.17 5.23
N ALA A 149 -14.01 -13.32 4.28
CA ALA A 149 -12.76 -13.45 3.57
C ALA A 149 -11.60 -12.85 4.39
N GLN A 150 -10.43 -12.73 3.77
CA GLN A 150 -9.28 -12.06 4.38
C GLN A 150 -9.34 -10.58 4.02
N GLU A 151 -9.05 -9.68 4.96
CA GLU A 151 -8.87 -8.25 4.71
C GLU A 151 -7.49 -7.78 5.17
N TRP A 152 -6.69 -7.27 4.24
CA TRP A 152 -5.29 -6.93 4.46
C TRP A 152 -4.98 -5.47 4.18
N SER A 153 -3.95 -4.96 4.88
CA SER A 153 -3.27 -3.70 4.57
C SER A 153 -4.21 -2.51 4.40
N PRO A 154 -4.91 -2.10 5.49
CA PRO A 154 -5.68 -0.87 5.47
C PRO A 154 -4.79 0.31 5.08
N SER A 155 -5.29 1.23 4.25
CA SER A 155 -4.65 2.49 3.91
C SER A 155 -5.69 3.60 3.96
N PHE A 156 -5.39 4.67 4.68
CA PHE A 156 -6.36 5.69 5.07
C PHE A 156 -5.94 7.06 4.55
N PHE A 157 -6.91 7.81 4.01
CA PHE A 157 -6.78 9.25 3.86
C PHE A 157 -8.13 9.97 4.07
N GLU A 158 -8.05 11.29 4.21
CA GLU A 158 -9.20 12.18 4.37
C GLU A 158 -9.22 13.13 3.18
N THR A 159 -10.34 13.19 2.47
CA THR A 159 -10.56 14.15 1.38
C THR A 159 -10.68 15.58 1.91
N ASP A 160 -10.45 16.59 1.06
CA ASP A 160 -10.67 17.99 1.43
C ASP A 160 -12.13 18.29 1.85
N GLY A 161 -13.08 17.49 1.34
CA GLY A 161 -14.49 17.54 1.73
C GLY A 161 -14.80 16.86 3.08
N GLY A 162 -13.80 16.34 3.78
CA GLY A 162 -13.94 15.69 5.09
C GLY A 162 -14.42 14.24 5.05
N SER A 163 -14.56 13.63 3.88
CA SER A 163 -14.83 12.19 3.78
C SER A 163 -13.58 11.39 4.10
N GLU A 164 -13.74 10.37 4.95
CA GLU A 164 -12.73 9.38 5.28
C GLU A 164 -12.77 8.24 4.27
N VAL A 165 -11.62 7.89 3.70
CA VAL A 165 -11.52 6.80 2.72
C VAL A 165 -10.51 5.78 3.20
N LEU A 166 -10.95 4.53 3.30
CA LEU A 166 -10.13 3.38 3.69
C LEU A 166 -10.01 2.41 2.53
N TYR A 167 -8.83 2.33 1.93
CA TYR A 167 -8.45 1.30 0.97
C TYR A 167 -7.90 0.06 1.69
N PHE A 168 -8.09 -1.12 1.12
CA PHE A 168 -7.57 -2.38 1.63
C PHE A 168 -7.64 -3.44 0.53
N SER A 169 -6.90 -4.54 0.66
CA SER A 169 -7.06 -5.71 -0.22
C SER A 169 -7.91 -6.79 0.44
N SER A 170 -8.70 -7.53 -0.33
CA SER A 170 -9.53 -8.62 0.19
C SER A 170 -9.66 -9.79 -0.77
N THR A 171 -9.78 -11.00 -0.22
CA THR A 171 -10.01 -12.23 -1.00
C THR A 171 -11.50 -12.53 -1.26
N ARG A 172 -12.40 -11.58 -0.99
CA ARG A 172 -13.86 -11.80 -1.12
C ARG A 172 -14.35 -12.17 -2.52
N ASN A 173 -13.52 -11.97 -3.54
CA ASN A 173 -13.79 -12.35 -4.94
C ASN A 173 -12.98 -13.57 -5.41
N GLY A 174 -12.29 -14.29 -4.52
CA GLY A 174 -11.52 -15.49 -4.83
C GLY A 174 -10.01 -15.26 -5.06
N GLY A 175 -9.59 -14.03 -5.39
CA GLY A 175 -8.20 -13.57 -5.41
C GLY A 175 -8.06 -12.28 -4.59
N GLN A 176 -6.83 -11.82 -4.35
CA GLN A 176 -6.64 -10.51 -3.70
C GLN A 176 -7.03 -9.41 -4.68
N ASP A 177 -8.05 -8.64 -4.32
CA ASP A 177 -8.47 -7.44 -5.03
C ASP A 177 -8.44 -6.24 -4.08
N ILE A 178 -8.21 -5.04 -4.63
CA ILE A 178 -8.25 -3.77 -3.92
C ILE A 178 -9.68 -3.26 -3.82
N PHE A 179 -10.13 -3.02 -2.60
CA PHE A 179 -11.40 -2.40 -2.24
C PHE A 179 -11.17 -1.08 -1.52
N TYR A 180 -12.23 -0.28 -1.43
CA TYR A 180 -12.27 0.89 -0.57
C TYR A 180 -13.62 1.03 0.12
N SER A 181 -13.64 1.78 1.21
CA SER A 181 -14.85 2.21 1.91
C SER A 181 -14.78 3.71 2.15
N VAL A 182 -15.94 4.38 2.03
CA VAL A 182 -16.10 5.81 2.33
C VAL A 182 -16.91 5.95 3.61
N ASN A 183 -16.37 6.66 4.60
CA ASN A 183 -16.99 6.93 5.90
C ASN A 183 -17.49 5.67 6.64
N GLY A 184 -16.78 4.53 6.50
CA GLY A 184 -17.19 3.26 7.10
C GLY A 184 -18.41 2.60 6.42
N GLY A 185 -18.79 3.07 5.23
CA GLY A 185 -19.81 2.46 4.40
C GLY A 185 -19.38 1.11 3.79
N PRO A 186 -20.28 0.44 3.05
CA PRO A 186 -19.97 -0.84 2.41
C PRO A 186 -18.73 -0.76 1.52
N ALA A 187 -17.91 -1.81 1.56
CA ALA A 187 -16.76 -1.95 0.70
C ALA A 187 -17.14 -1.97 -0.79
N GLN A 188 -16.37 -1.25 -1.59
CA GLN A 188 -16.55 -1.10 -3.03
C GLN A 188 -15.26 -1.54 -3.74
N LEU A 189 -15.38 -2.27 -4.85
CA LEU A 189 -14.23 -2.65 -5.65
C LEU A 189 -13.60 -1.39 -6.27
N ALA A 190 -12.29 -1.21 -6.11
CA ALA A 190 -11.59 -0.11 -6.75
C ALA A 190 -11.58 -0.31 -8.27
N THR A 191 -11.90 0.74 -9.03
CA THR A 191 -12.01 0.68 -10.49
C THR A 191 -10.83 1.39 -11.18
N GLY A 192 -10.65 1.14 -12.47
CA GLY A 192 -9.51 1.64 -13.25
C GLY A 192 -8.46 0.57 -13.46
N GLY A 193 -7.18 0.95 -13.43
CA GLY A 193 -6.06 0.01 -13.65
C GLY A 193 -5.59 -0.76 -12.41
N VAL A 194 -6.13 -0.48 -11.22
CA VAL A 194 -5.61 -1.01 -9.94
C VAL A 194 -5.94 -2.48 -9.68
N ASN A 195 -7.05 -2.99 -10.20
CA ASN A 195 -7.40 -4.42 -10.15
C ASN A 195 -7.21 -5.08 -11.51
N SER A 196 -6.94 -6.38 -11.50
CA SER A 196 -6.70 -7.23 -12.66
C SER A 196 -7.18 -8.66 -12.39
N SER A 197 -6.82 -9.63 -13.25
CA SER A 197 -7.04 -11.05 -12.95
C SER A 197 -5.96 -11.65 -12.05
N ALA A 198 -4.93 -10.88 -11.72
CA ALA A 198 -3.84 -11.27 -10.84
C ALA A 198 -4.20 -10.96 -9.37
N ASN A 199 -3.34 -11.32 -8.42
CA ASN A 199 -3.45 -10.85 -7.05
C ASN A 199 -2.95 -9.41 -6.96
N ASP A 200 -3.85 -8.49 -6.65
CA ASP A 200 -3.59 -7.08 -6.43
C ASP A 200 -3.79 -6.76 -4.96
N ALA A 201 -2.69 -6.57 -4.24
CA ALA A 201 -2.70 -6.59 -2.80
C ALA A 201 -1.95 -5.40 -2.17
N ARG A 202 -2.29 -5.17 -0.91
CA ARG A 202 -1.56 -4.27 0.00
C ARG A 202 -1.43 -2.84 -0.52
N PRO A 203 -2.56 -2.19 -0.85
CA PRO A 203 -2.56 -0.83 -1.35
C PRO A 203 -2.05 0.14 -0.28
N ASN A 204 -1.31 1.15 -0.71
CA ASN A 204 -1.08 2.37 0.05
C ASN A 204 -1.38 3.58 -0.83
N VAL A 205 -2.30 4.41 -0.35
CA VAL A 205 -2.73 5.63 -1.04
C VAL A 205 -2.09 6.83 -0.36
N ARG A 206 -1.47 7.71 -1.17
CA ARG A 206 -0.92 8.98 -0.71
C ARG A 206 -2.03 9.83 -0.08
N ARG A 207 -1.66 10.70 0.88
CA ARG A 207 -2.61 11.48 1.68
C ARG A 207 -3.61 12.32 0.86
N ASP A 208 -3.20 12.83 -0.30
CA ASP A 208 -4.10 13.60 -1.18
C ASP A 208 -5.08 12.71 -1.96
N GLY A 209 -4.94 11.39 -1.87
CA GLY A 209 -5.78 10.43 -2.55
C GLY A 209 -5.43 10.27 -4.03
N LEU A 210 -4.32 10.81 -4.53
CA LEU A 210 -4.06 10.93 -5.98
C LEU A 210 -3.00 9.96 -6.53
N GLU A 211 -2.31 9.23 -5.66
CA GLU A 211 -1.32 8.22 -6.03
C GLU A 211 -1.50 6.99 -5.15
N MET A 212 -1.55 5.82 -5.77
CA MET A 212 -1.58 4.53 -5.09
C MET A 212 -0.37 3.72 -5.50
N VAL A 213 0.29 3.09 -4.52
CA VAL A 213 1.22 1.99 -4.73
C VAL A 213 0.62 0.71 -4.17
N TRP A 214 0.88 -0.42 -4.82
CA TRP A 214 0.43 -1.74 -4.35
C TRP A 214 1.38 -2.82 -4.88
N ASP A 215 1.34 -4.00 -4.29
CA ASP A 215 2.07 -5.15 -4.81
C ASP A 215 1.15 -6.04 -5.65
N SER A 216 1.68 -6.51 -6.79
CA SER A 216 0.91 -7.30 -7.75
C SER A 216 1.76 -8.36 -8.42
N ASP A 217 1.15 -9.53 -8.66
CA ASP A 217 1.71 -10.59 -9.50
C ASP A 217 1.23 -10.53 -10.96
N ARG A 218 0.69 -9.37 -11.39
CA ARG A 218 0.36 -9.10 -12.80
C ARG A 218 1.62 -9.13 -13.68
N TYR A 219 1.40 -9.34 -14.99
CA TYR A 219 2.46 -9.51 -16.02
C TYR A 219 3.70 -8.63 -15.80
N THR A 220 4.86 -9.14 -16.19
CA THR A 220 6.20 -8.52 -16.08
C THR A 220 6.82 -8.53 -14.70
N THR A 221 6.43 -9.47 -13.83
CA THR A 221 7.16 -9.68 -12.59
C THR A 221 8.60 -10.11 -12.85
N LEU A 222 9.54 -9.59 -12.05
CA LEU A 222 10.95 -9.97 -12.12
C LEU A 222 11.28 -11.20 -11.26
N GLY A 223 10.30 -11.70 -10.50
CA GLY A 223 10.36 -12.96 -9.76
C GLY A 223 9.15 -13.17 -8.85
N GLY A 224 8.92 -12.24 -7.93
CA GLY A 224 7.77 -12.21 -7.01
C GLY A 224 6.72 -11.17 -7.38
N PRO A 225 5.78 -10.84 -6.48
CA PRO A 225 4.98 -9.64 -6.62
C PRO A 225 5.91 -8.42 -6.72
N ASP A 226 5.56 -7.53 -7.63
CA ASP A 226 6.29 -6.29 -7.88
C ASP A 226 5.45 -5.09 -7.45
N ILE A 227 6.08 -3.96 -7.16
CA ILE A 227 5.38 -2.72 -6.82
C ILE A 227 4.90 -2.04 -8.10
N PHE A 228 3.60 -1.79 -8.16
CA PHE A 228 2.94 -0.99 -9.18
C PHE A 228 2.49 0.35 -8.62
N VAL A 229 2.33 1.33 -9.50
CA VAL A 229 1.78 2.65 -9.20
C VAL A 229 0.64 2.99 -10.16
N SER A 230 -0.34 3.74 -9.67
CA SER A 230 -1.37 4.37 -10.47
C SER A 230 -1.69 5.74 -9.89
N THR A 231 -2.07 6.66 -10.77
CA THR A 231 -2.46 8.01 -10.40
C THR A 231 -3.85 8.33 -10.95
N ARG A 232 -4.50 9.33 -10.37
CA ARG A 232 -5.79 9.86 -10.84
C ARG A 232 -5.82 11.36 -10.70
N ALA A 233 -6.67 12.01 -11.48
CA ALA A 233 -6.73 13.48 -11.54
C ALA A 233 -7.44 14.10 -10.32
N SER A 234 -8.41 13.40 -9.76
CA SER A 234 -9.11 13.78 -8.53
C SER A 234 -9.52 12.55 -7.72
N VAL A 235 -10.01 12.76 -6.49
CA VAL A 235 -10.48 11.67 -5.63
C VAL A 235 -11.76 10.99 -6.12
N ASP A 236 -12.49 11.62 -7.05
CA ASP A 236 -13.72 11.10 -7.66
C ASP A 236 -13.48 10.41 -9.01
N ASP A 237 -12.29 10.58 -9.59
CA ASP A 237 -11.91 9.94 -10.84
C ASP A 237 -11.51 8.46 -10.63
N PRO A 238 -11.74 7.60 -11.63
CA PRO A 238 -11.19 6.24 -11.61
C PRO A 238 -9.66 6.29 -11.59
N TRP A 239 -9.04 5.24 -11.06
CA TRP A 239 -7.59 5.09 -11.13
C TRP A 239 -7.13 4.96 -12.58
N GLY A 240 -5.99 5.59 -12.90
CA GLY A 240 -5.33 5.44 -14.18
C GLY A 240 -4.80 4.02 -14.43
N PRO A 241 -4.13 3.80 -15.58
CA PRO A 241 -3.48 2.53 -15.86
C PRO A 241 -2.44 2.21 -14.78
N ALA A 242 -2.26 0.92 -14.49
CA ALA A 242 -1.16 0.49 -13.66
C ALA A 242 0.17 0.63 -14.38
N VAL A 243 1.15 1.15 -13.68
CA VAL A 243 2.52 1.33 -14.14
C VAL A 243 3.41 0.49 -13.24
N HIS A 244 4.13 -0.47 -13.84
CA HIS A 244 5.18 -1.22 -13.16
C HIS A 244 6.31 -0.25 -12.80
N LEU A 245 6.79 -0.26 -11.55
CA LEU A 245 7.94 0.56 -11.19
C LEU A 245 9.23 -0.15 -11.62
N ASP A 246 9.89 0.38 -12.64
CA ASP A 246 11.16 -0.15 -13.10
C ASP A 246 12.25 -0.16 -12.02
N ALA A 247 13.38 -0.79 -12.34
CA ALA A 247 14.60 -0.65 -11.56
C ALA A 247 14.91 0.86 -11.33
N PRO A 248 15.30 1.26 -10.10
CA PRO A 248 15.82 0.39 -9.05
C PRO A 248 14.79 -0.04 -8.00
N ILE A 249 13.49 0.24 -8.18
CA ILE A 249 12.47 -0.13 -7.18
C ILE A 249 12.25 -1.63 -7.17
N ASN A 250 11.74 -2.17 -8.28
CA ASN A 250 11.59 -3.60 -8.47
C ASN A 250 12.91 -4.23 -8.90
N SER A 251 13.14 -5.45 -8.41
CA SER A 251 14.31 -6.27 -8.70
C SER A 251 13.89 -7.73 -8.89
N SER A 252 14.82 -8.66 -9.07
CA SER A 252 14.48 -10.09 -9.09
C SER A 252 14.07 -10.66 -7.72
N ALA A 253 14.11 -9.84 -6.67
CA ALA A 253 13.65 -10.21 -5.33
C ALA A 253 12.13 -10.03 -5.21
N VAL A 254 11.58 -10.28 -4.02
CA VAL A 254 10.21 -9.87 -3.71
C VAL A 254 10.25 -8.43 -3.23
N GLU A 255 9.41 -7.57 -3.78
CA GLU A 255 9.13 -6.23 -3.26
C GLU A 255 7.64 -6.13 -2.87
N SER A 256 7.34 -5.77 -1.62
CA SER A 256 5.94 -5.80 -1.14
C SER A 256 5.65 -4.77 -0.06
N ARG A 257 4.36 -4.58 0.25
CA ARG A 257 3.87 -3.77 1.38
C ARG A 257 4.42 -2.34 1.35
N ALA A 258 4.43 -1.75 0.16
CA ALA A 258 4.97 -0.42 -0.05
C ALA A 258 4.11 0.66 0.62
N SER A 259 4.73 1.75 1.08
CA SER A 259 4.06 2.94 1.58
C SER A 259 4.75 4.21 1.13
N LEU A 260 3.94 5.22 0.81
CA LEU A 260 4.42 6.54 0.43
C LEU A 260 4.50 7.44 1.66
N SER A 261 5.54 8.29 1.72
CA SER A 261 5.47 9.47 2.58
C SER A 261 4.33 10.38 2.13
N TRP A 262 3.88 11.19 3.08
CA TRP A 262 2.80 12.14 2.87
C TRP A 262 3.00 13.13 1.75
N ASP A 263 4.23 13.61 1.61
CA ASP A 263 4.59 14.56 0.57
C ASP A 263 4.97 13.87 -0.76
N GLY A 264 4.89 12.53 -0.79
CA GLY A 264 5.17 11.69 -1.94
C GLY A 264 6.65 11.61 -2.32
N THR A 265 7.59 12.03 -1.46
CA THR A 265 9.02 12.05 -1.79
C THR A 265 9.78 10.80 -1.33
N GLU A 266 9.18 9.98 -0.49
CA GLU A 266 9.76 8.74 0.03
C GLU A 266 8.84 7.54 -0.24
N LEU A 267 9.43 6.41 -0.60
CA LEU A 267 8.79 5.12 -0.74
C LEU A 267 9.49 4.13 0.19
N LEU A 268 8.77 3.65 1.20
CA LEU A 268 9.21 2.55 2.04
C LEU A 268 8.60 1.25 1.55
N PHE A 269 9.34 0.15 1.59
CA PHE A 269 8.81 -1.15 1.18
C PHE A 269 9.62 -2.29 1.76
N GLY A 270 8.99 -3.46 1.88
CA GLY A 270 9.66 -4.70 2.25
C GLY A 270 10.37 -5.29 1.04
N SER A 271 11.62 -5.75 1.17
CA SER A 271 12.32 -6.47 0.12
C SER A 271 13.21 -7.59 0.65
N THR A 272 13.30 -8.68 -0.11
CA THR A 272 14.21 -9.81 0.13
C THR A 272 15.49 -9.72 -0.70
N ARG A 273 15.86 -8.52 -1.18
CA ARG A 273 17.05 -8.33 -2.02
C ARG A 273 18.36 -8.61 -1.25
N PRO A 274 19.43 -9.01 -1.96
CA PRO A 274 20.73 -9.27 -1.33
C PRO A 274 21.27 -8.07 -0.54
N GLY A 275 21.94 -8.35 0.59
CA GLY A 275 22.42 -7.33 1.53
C GLY A 275 21.48 -7.05 2.70
N GLY A 276 20.31 -7.70 2.70
CA GLY A 276 19.40 -7.80 3.82
C GLY A 276 19.82 -8.74 4.95
N GLU A 277 19.06 -8.77 6.05
CA GLU A 277 19.19 -9.73 7.15
C GLU A 277 17.96 -10.66 7.18
N GLY A 278 18.20 -11.97 7.20
CA GLY A 278 17.13 -12.97 7.31
C GLY A 278 16.05 -12.88 6.21
N GLY A 279 14.85 -12.47 6.61
CA GLY A 279 13.64 -12.45 5.78
C GLY A 279 13.51 -11.23 4.86
N SER A 280 12.39 -10.53 4.96
CA SER A 280 12.16 -9.25 4.26
C SER A 280 12.62 -8.11 5.16
N ASP A 281 13.36 -7.17 4.60
CA ASP A 281 13.80 -5.95 5.29
C ASP A 281 13.10 -4.70 4.76
N VAL A 282 13.15 -3.61 5.53
CA VAL A 282 12.63 -2.31 5.12
C VAL A 282 13.66 -1.52 4.32
N TYR A 283 13.30 -1.17 3.10
CA TYR A 283 14.06 -0.30 2.21
C TYR A 283 13.37 1.05 2.02
N LEU A 284 14.16 2.09 1.77
CA LEU A 284 13.73 3.44 1.47
C LEU A 284 14.28 3.87 0.11
N SER A 285 13.41 4.30 -0.80
CA SER A 285 13.78 5.07 -1.99
C SER A 285 13.24 6.50 -1.87
N ARG A 286 13.95 7.46 -2.48
CA ARG A 286 13.56 8.87 -2.50
C ARG A 286 13.43 9.38 -3.93
N ARG A 287 12.53 10.31 -4.15
CA ARG A 287 12.40 11.10 -5.39
C ARG A 287 12.21 12.57 -5.07
N SER A 288 12.55 13.44 -6.01
CA SER A 288 12.36 14.87 -5.87
C SER A 288 11.01 15.31 -6.42
N LYS A 289 10.40 16.33 -5.83
CA LYS A 289 9.31 17.07 -6.48
C LYS A 289 9.87 17.82 -7.68
N ILE A 290 9.20 17.73 -8.82
CA ILE A 290 9.47 18.56 -9.99
C ILE A 290 8.81 19.91 -9.70
N THR A 291 9.59 20.89 -9.29
CA THR A 291 9.10 22.26 -9.12
C THR A 291 9.02 22.97 -10.48
N GLY A 292 7.80 23.20 -10.99
CA GLY A 292 7.49 24.05 -12.15
C GLY A 292 6.26 23.54 -12.93
N LYS A 293 5.17 24.29 -13.10
CA LYS A 293 4.97 25.75 -13.16
C LYS A 293 3.92 26.25 -12.17
#